data_AF-W6Q963-F1
#
_entry.id   AF-W6Q963-F1
#
_cell.length_a   1.000
_cell.length_b   1.000
_cell.length_c   1.000
_cell.angle_alpha   90.00
_cell.angle_beta   90.00
_cell.angle_gamma   90.00
#
_symmetry.space_group_name_H-M   'P 1'
#
loop_
_entity.id
_entity.type
_entity.pdbx_description
1 polymer ?
#
loop_
_entity_poly.entity_id
_entity_poly.type
_entity_poly.pdbx_seq_one_letter_code
_entity_poly.pdbx_strand_id
1 'polypeptide(L)'
;MAGFMDLFPHLASRDFEKAGICCTTDIPTGDFIFDSPLEHKPLFIATGGSVHAFKFLPAFREYIVGSFQLRLSRELLDKWKFPTQSRGRFQEIFRGDGRRGGPERRELTAQELGTFDPALKY
;
A
#
# COMPACT_ATOMS: atom_id res chain seq x y z
N MET A 1 1.88 23.49 -2.41
CA MET A 1 1.72 23.30 -0.95
C MET A 1 0.50 24.06 -0.45
N ALA A 2 -0.71 23.76 -0.95
CA ALA A 2 -1.89 24.55 -0.58
C ALA A 2 -2.26 24.35 0.91
N GLY A 3 -2.51 23.09 1.33
CA GLY A 3 -2.96 22.83 2.70
C GLY A 3 -1.96 23.18 3.81
N PHE A 4 -0.65 23.20 3.52
CA PHE A 4 0.36 23.57 4.51
C PHE A 4 0.40 25.09 4.77
N MET A 5 0.24 25.89 3.71
CA MET A 5 0.18 27.35 3.82
C MET A 5 -1.08 27.81 4.56
N ASP A 6 -2.20 27.12 4.36
CA ASP A 6 -3.47 27.43 5.02
C ASP A 6 -3.42 27.16 6.53
N LEU A 7 -2.80 26.05 6.93
CA LEU A 7 -2.76 25.62 8.34
C LEU A 7 -1.58 26.23 9.12
N PHE A 8 -0.42 26.38 8.48
CA PHE A 8 0.82 26.80 9.13
C PHE A 8 1.58 27.85 8.30
N PRO A 9 0.99 29.04 8.07
CA PRO A 9 1.58 30.06 7.19
C PRO A 9 2.97 30.52 7.64
N HIS A 10 3.24 30.55 8.94
CA HIS A 10 4.53 30.96 9.50
C HIS A 10 5.66 29.93 9.27
N LEU A 11 5.33 28.70 8.88
CA LEU A 11 6.30 27.67 8.51
C LEU A 11 6.48 27.54 6.99
N ALA A 12 5.61 28.18 6.19
CA ALA A 12 5.57 27.99 4.75
C ALA A 12 6.85 28.38 4.01
N SER A 13 7.64 29.30 4.56
CA SER A 13 8.91 29.76 3.98
C SER A 13 10.13 28.95 4.42
N ARG A 14 9.96 27.93 5.28
CA ARG A 14 11.08 27.11 5.76
C ARG A 14 11.36 25.97 4.80
N ASP A 15 12.64 25.72 4.56
CA ASP A 15 13.09 24.57 3.79
C ASP A 15 12.87 23.26 4.57
N PHE A 16 12.57 22.19 3.85
CA PHE A 16 12.52 20.84 4.42
C PHE A 16 13.94 20.34 4.70
N GLU A 17 14.20 19.89 5.92
CA GLU A 17 15.48 19.23 6.25
C GLU A 17 15.65 17.92 5.48
N LYS A 18 14.56 17.16 5.32
CA LYS A 18 14.52 15.86 4.63
C LYS A 18 13.19 15.68 3.91
N ALA A 19 13.25 15.07 2.73
CA ALA A 19 12.10 14.64 1.96
C ALA A 19 12.38 13.25 1.38
N GLY A 20 11.35 12.42 1.27
CA GLY A 20 11.47 11.07 0.73
C GLY A 20 10.16 10.54 0.18
N ILE A 21 10.24 9.49 -0.64
CA ILE A 21 9.08 8.78 -1.16
C ILE A 21 8.78 7.59 -0.25
N CYS A 22 7.51 7.43 0.11
CA CYS A 22 7.01 6.26 0.81
C CYS A 22 6.18 5.42 -0.16
N CYS A 23 6.64 4.20 -0.45
CA CYS A 23 5.99 3.28 -1.37
C CYS A 23 4.99 2.37 -0.61
N THR A 24 3.83 2.14 -1.23
CA THR A 24 2.80 1.23 -0.74
C THR A 24 2.19 0.47 -1.91
N THR A 25 1.65 -0.71 -1.65
CA THR A 25 0.88 -1.48 -2.62
C THR A 25 -0.59 -1.41 -2.24
N ASP A 26 -1.40 -0.91 -3.15
CA ASP A 26 -2.85 -0.85 -3.00
C ASP A 26 -3.49 -2.12 -3.55
N ILE A 27 -4.42 -2.69 -2.79
CA ILE A 27 -5.29 -3.78 -3.24
C ILE A 27 -6.65 -3.18 -3.58
N PRO A 28 -7.37 -3.63 -4.62
CA PRO A 28 -8.62 -2.99 -5.01
C PRO A 28 -9.72 -2.99 -3.95
N THR A 29 -9.71 -3.98 -3.06
CA THR A 29 -10.63 -4.03 -1.91
C THR A 29 -10.17 -3.14 -0.75
N GLY A 30 -8.92 -2.66 -0.78
CA GLY A 30 -8.28 -1.99 0.35
C GLY A 30 -7.90 -2.93 1.49
N ASP A 31 -8.00 -4.25 1.32
CA ASP A 31 -7.66 -5.25 2.34
C ASP A 31 -6.21 -5.78 2.21
N PHE A 32 -5.81 -6.65 3.15
CA PHE A 32 -4.53 -7.36 3.13
C PHE A 32 -4.58 -8.65 2.30
N ILE A 33 -3.40 -9.16 1.95
CA ILE A 33 -3.23 -10.49 1.38
C ILE A 33 -2.34 -11.28 2.34
N PHE A 34 -2.91 -12.30 2.99
CA PHE A 34 -2.25 -13.20 3.94
C PHE A 34 -2.57 -14.66 3.54
N ASP A 35 -2.01 -15.12 2.44
CA ASP A 35 -2.36 -16.43 1.86
C ASP A 35 -1.24 -17.00 0.97
N SER A 36 -1.36 -18.29 0.67
CA SER A 36 -0.45 -19.03 -0.22
C SER A 36 -1.09 -19.26 -1.59
N PRO A 37 -0.51 -18.74 -2.68
CA PRO A 37 -1.02 -19.04 -4.03
C PRO A 37 -0.90 -20.53 -4.34
N LEU A 38 -1.96 -21.13 -4.91
CA LEU A 38 -2.02 -22.57 -5.22
C LEU A 38 -0.87 -23.04 -6.12
N GLU A 39 -0.41 -22.18 -7.03
CA GLU A 39 0.59 -22.49 -8.06
C GLU A 39 2.03 -22.58 -7.51
N HIS A 40 2.30 -22.06 -6.31
CA HIS A 40 3.67 -21.88 -5.80
C HIS A 40 3.82 -22.33 -4.34
N LYS A 41 3.52 -23.59 -4.01
CA LYS A 41 3.85 -24.11 -2.67
C LYS A 41 5.35 -24.39 -2.59
N PRO A 42 6.05 -23.99 -1.49
CA PRO A 42 5.53 -23.55 -0.18
C PRO A 42 5.58 -22.02 0.07
N LEU A 43 5.29 -21.17 -0.92
CA LEU A 43 5.28 -19.70 -0.75
C LEU A 43 4.04 -19.22 0.02
N PHE A 44 4.24 -18.38 1.02
CA PHE A 44 3.20 -17.62 1.71
C PHE A 44 3.45 -16.12 1.49
N ILE A 45 2.40 -15.37 1.19
CA ILE A 45 2.48 -13.95 0.89
C ILE A 45 1.79 -13.16 2.00
N ALA A 46 2.50 -12.17 2.55
CA ALA A 46 1.94 -11.17 3.47
C ALA A 46 2.16 -9.76 2.92
N THR A 47 1.15 -9.19 2.24
CA THR A 47 1.24 -7.88 1.56
C THR A 47 -0.11 -7.15 1.55
N GLY A 48 -0.24 -6.08 0.76
CA GLY A 48 -1.47 -5.31 0.58
C GLY A 48 -1.61 -4.16 1.57
N GLY A 49 -0.53 -3.39 1.77
CA GLY A 49 -0.46 -2.37 2.81
C GLY A 49 -1.53 -1.27 2.72
N SER A 50 -2.01 -0.98 1.50
CA SER A 50 -3.11 -0.05 1.17
C SER A 50 -3.10 1.23 2.03
N VAL A 51 -1.93 1.82 2.27
CA VAL A 51 -1.60 2.98 3.16
C VAL A 51 -2.03 2.95 4.62
N HIS A 52 -2.70 1.90 5.08
CA HIS A 52 -3.26 1.85 6.43
C HIS A 52 -2.68 0.73 7.29
N ALA A 53 -1.77 -0.09 6.75
CA ALA A 53 -1.16 -1.21 7.43
C ALA A 53 -0.38 -0.83 8.72
N PHE A 54 0.28 0.33 8.74
CA PHE A 54 1.18 0.68 9.86
C PHE A 54 0.48 0.70 11.23
N LYS A 55 -0.80 1.12 11.31
CA LYS A 55 -1.55 1.14 12.58
C LYS A 55 -1.83 -0.25 13.17
N PHE A 56 -1.73 -1.30 12.35
CA PHE A 56 -1.94 -2.69 12.77
C PHE A 56 -0.64 -3.42 13.08
N LEU A 57 0.52 -2.75 13.00
CA LEU A 57 1.82 -3.36 13.27
C LEU A 57 1.86 -4.18 14.58
N PRO A 58 1.26 -3.73 15.71
CA PRO A 58 1.24 -4.52 16.94
C PRO A 58 0.40 -5.81 16.84
N ALA A 59 -0.65 -5.82 16.02
CA ALA A 59 -1.61 -6.93 15.90
C ALA A 59 -1.28 -7.89 14.75
N PHE A 60 -0.49 -7.46 13.76
CA PHE A 60 -0.24 -8.24 12.54
C PHE A 60 0.33 -9.63 12.79
N ARG A 61 1.14 -9.79 13.83
CA ARG A 61 1.72 -11.09 14.17
C ARG A 61 0.64 -12.17 14.31
N GLU A 62 -0.44 -11.88 15.02
CA GLU A 62 -1.49 -12.85 15.30
C GLU A 62 -2.27 -13.22 14.04
N TYR A 63 -2.60 -12.23 13.22
CA TYR A 63 -3.34 -12.44 11.98
C TYR A 63 -2.51 -13.13 10.89
N ILE A 64 -1.26 -12.72 10.69
CA ILE A 64 -0.37 -13.33 9.69
C ILE A 64 -0.09 -14.79 10.06
N VAL A 65 0.31 -15.05 11.31
CA VAL A 65 0.58 -16.43 11.77
C VAL A 65 -0.70 -17.26 11.79
N GLY A 66 -1.83 -16.67 12.21
CA GLY A 66 -3.13 -17.31 12.20
C GLY A 66 -3.56 -17.73 10.79
N SER A 67 -3.38 -16.85 9.79
CA SER A 67 -3.64 -17.17 8.38
C SER A 67 -2.72 -18.27 7.87
N PHE A 68 -1.41 -18.16 8.15
CA PHE A 68 -0.41 -19.16 7.75
C PHE A 68 -0.74 -20.56 8.30
N GLN A 69 -1.27 -20.63 9.51
CA GLN A 69 -1.64 -21.89 10.18
C GLN A 69 -3.10 -22.31 9.95
N LEU A 70 -3.86 -21.55 9.16
CA LEU A 70 -5.30 -21.77 8.91
C LEU A 70 -6.13 -21.84 10.21
N ARG A 71 -5.81 -20.97 11.19
CA ARG A 71 -6.46 -20.90 12.52
C ARG A 71 -7.45 -19.75 12.67
N LEU A 72 -7.50 -18.83 11.71
CA LEU A 72 -8.48 -17.74 11.73
C LEU A 72 -9.88 -18.23 11.35
N SER A 73 -10.89 -17.38 11.56
CA SER A 73 -12.24 -17.64 11.05
C SER A 73 -12.21 -17.76 9.52
N ARG A 74 -13.14 -18.54 8.96
CA ARG A 74 -13.28 -18.69 7.50
C ARG A 74 -13.48 -17.33 6.81
N GLU A 75 -14.25 -16.45 7.44
CA GLU A 75 -14.46 -15.09 6.95
C GLU A 75 -13.14 -14.32 6.77
N LEU A 76 -12.22 -14.38 7.74
CA LEU A 76 -10.92 -13.70 7.63
C LEU A 76 -10.00 -14.36 6.61
N LEU A 77 -10.00 -15.70 6.56
CA LEU A 77 -9.20 -16.44 5.57
C LEU A 77 -9.66 -16.14 4.14
N ASP A 78 -10.97 -16.11 3.91
CA ASP A 78 -11.54 -15.79 2.60
C ASP A 78 -11.34 -14.31 2.24
N LYS A 79 -11.43 -13.41 3.23
CA LYS A 79 -11.22 -11.98 3.05
C LYS A 79 -9.79 -11.62 2.62
N TRP A 80 -8.78 -12.28 3.18
CA TRP A 80 -7.37 -11.99 2.90
C TRP A 80 -6.71 -12.98 1.95
N LYS A 81 -7.53 -13.70 1.18
CA LYS A 81 -7.11 -14.70 0.21
C LYS A 81 -6.33 -14.07 -0.93
N PHE A 82 -5.40 -14.84 -1.51
CA PHE A 82 -4.69 -14.40 -2.70
C PHE A 82 -5.67 -14.26 -3.89
N PRO A 83 -5.77 -13.07 -4.53
CA PRO A 83 -6.74 -12.86 -5.57
C PRO A 83 -6.28 -13.51 -6.88
N THR A 84 -6.92 -14.61 -7.27
CA THR A 84 -6.63 -15.32 -8.53
C THR A 84 -7.44 -14.80 -9.72
N GLN A 85 -8.62 -14.20 -9.45
CA GLN A 85 -9.57 -13.77 -10.47
C GLN A 85 -9.24 -12.42 -11.13
N SER A 86 -8.26 -11.69 -10.61
CA SER A 86 -7.85 -10.36 -11.08
C SER A 86 -6.61 -10.38 -11.98
N ARG A 87 -6.03 -11.55 -12.27
CA ARG A 87 -4.88 -11.69 -13.18
C ARG A 87 -5.23 -11.05 -14.54
N GLY A 88 -4.49 -10.01 -14.91
CA GLY A 88 -4.64 -9.29 -16.18
C GLY A 88 -5.78 -8.26 -16.24
N ARG A 89 -6.62 -8.12 -15.21
CA ARG A 89 -7.74 -7.15 -15.16
C ARG A 89 -7.61 -6.07 -14.09
N PHE A 90 -6.41 -5.89 -13.54
CA PHE A 90 -6.19 -4.96 -12.42
C PHE A 90 -6.67 -3.54 -12.75
N GLN A 91 -6.37 -3.04 -13.96
CA GLN A 91 -6.77 -1.69 -14.39
C GLN A 91 -8.29 -1.52 -14.56
N GLU A 92 -9.03 -2.60 -14.86
CA GLU A 92 -10.50 -2.55 -14.97
C GLU A 92 -11.18 -2.50 -13.60
N ILE A 93 -10.57 -3.18 -12.63
CA ILE A 93 -11.09 -3.35 -11.26
C ILE A 93 -10.68 -2.16 -10.38
N PHE A 94 -9.46 -1.63 -10.56
CA PHE A 94 -8.92 -0.55 -9.75
C PHE A 94 -9.07 0.81 -10.43
N ARG A 95 -10.20 1.46 -10.19
CA ARG A 95 -10.49 2.82 -10.70
C ARG A 95 -10.00 3.94 -9.78
N GLY A 96 -9.37 3.60 -8.67
CA GLY A 96 -8.95 4.51 -7.63
C GLY A 96 -9.34 3.99 -6.24
N ASP A 97 -8.65 4.48 -5.22
CA ASP A 97 -8.78 4.05 -3.83
C ASP A 97 -9.50 5.09 -2.94
N GLY A 98 -10.09 6.11 -3.57
CA GLY A 98 -10.78 7.20 -2.88
C GLY A 98 -9.87 8.26 -2.27
N ARG A 99 -8.55 8.21 -2.47
CA ARG A 99 -7.66 9.33 -2.10
C ARG A 99 -8.00 10.58 -2.91
N ARG A 100 -7.87 11.73 -2.26
CA ARG A 100 -8.20 13.05 -2.81
C ARG A 100 -7.02 13.98 -2.63
N GLY A 101 -6.65 14.69 -3.69
CA GLY A 101 -5.59 15.71 -3.66
C GLY A 101 -4.62 15.58 -4.83
N GLY A 102 -4.29 16.71 -5.45
CA GLY A 102 -3.49 16.72 -6.68
C GLY A 102 -4.29 16.24 -7.91
N PRO A 103 -3.62 16.01 -9.05
CA PRO A 103 -4.27 15.45 -10.24
C PRO A 103 -4.65 13.98 -10.03
N GLU A 104 -5.65 13.50 -10.79
CA GLU A 104 -6.20 12.13 -10.69
C GLU A 104 -5.13 11.03 -10.78
N ARG A 105 -4.13 11.23 -11.65
CA ARG A 105 -2.92 10.41 -11.74
C ARG A 105 -1.72 11.33 -11.88
N ARG A 106 -0.79 11.25 -10.93
CA ARG A 106 0.50 11.94 -11.00
C ARG A 106 1.62 10.95 -11.22
N GLU A 107 2.42 11.19 -12.25
CA GLU A 107 3.68 10.50 -12.44
C GLU A 107 4.82 11.38 -11.90
N LEU A 108 5.88 10.74 -11.41
CA LEU A 108 7.09 11.45 -11.00
C LEU A 108 7.80 11.98 -12.25
N THR A 109 8.27 13.21 -12.19
CA THR A 109 9.08 13.82 -13.25
C THR A 109 10.45 13.15 -13.33
N ALA A 110 11.15 13.30 -14.46
CA ALA A 110 12.50 12.77 -14.63
C ALA A 110 13.48 13.29 -13.55
N GLN A 111 13.32 14.55 -13.14
CA GLN A 111 14.11 15.15 -12.06
C GLN A 111 13.81 14.50 -10.71
N GLU A 112 12.53 14.31 -10.37
CA GLU A 112 12.12 13.64 -9.12
C GLU A 112 12.59 12.19 -9.11
N LEU A 113 12.44 11.47 -10.22
CA LEU A 113 12.96 10.11 -10.36
C LEU A 113 14.48 10.07 -10.12
N GLY A 114 15.26 10.98 -10.71
CA GLY A 114 16.70 11.06 -10.45
C GLY A 114 17.06 11.45 -9.02
N THR A 115 16.22 12.26 -8.37
CA THR A 115 16.42 12.69 -6.97
C THR A 115 16.11 11.57 -5.99
N PHE A 116 15.07 10.78 -6.25
CA PHE A 116 14.58 9.71 -5.38
C PHE A 116 14.97 8.31 -5.86
N ASP A 117 15.82 8.20 -6.89
CA ASP A 117 16.30 6.94 -7.48
C ASP A 117 16.79 5.92 -6.43
N PRO A 118 17.54 6.30 -5.37
CA PRO A 118 17.93 5.34 -4.34
C PRO A 118 16.73 4.71 -3.60
N ALA A 119 15.64 5.45 -3.41
CA ALA A 119 14.43 4.95 -2.75
C ALA A 119 13.52 4.12 -3.67
N LEU A 120 13.75 4.15 -4.98
CA LEU A 120 12.93 3.48 -6.00
C LEU A 120 13.57 2.18 -6.55
N LYS A 121 14.85 1.92 -6.23
CA LYS A 121 15.63 0.77 -6.71
C LYS A 121 15.58 -0.48 -5.81
N TYR A 122 14.78 -0.46 -4.74
CA TYR A 122 14.60 -1.60 -3.82
C TYR A 122 13.26 -2.29 -4.05
#